data_AF-A0A7Y0PLR0-F1
#
_entry.id   AF-A0A7Y0PLR0-F1
#
_cell.length_a   1.000
_cell.length_b   1.000
_cell.length_c   1.000
_cell.angle_alpha   90.00
_cell.angle_beta   90.00
_cell.angle_gamma   90.00
#
_symmetry.space_group_name_H-M   'P 1'
#
loop_
_entity.id
_entity.type
_entity.pdbx_description
1 polymer ?
#
loop_
_entity_poly.entity_id
_entity_poly.type
_entity_poly.pdbx_seq_one_letter_code
_entity_poly.pdbx_strand_id
1 'polypeptide(L)'
;MTIARIETADALLNAGITGFVNILNDANITSYKCGNNYVEFDISILENFHHYYFDYFANRYKELLSHTFIVTKGKDFLYKKEWDDKTIEDWNKYIERAKKNLKSNSYLAAYKMMSCTEVDLVEMEKKLKKLKLKKNQTVSDSDIQNEIHEQIHYLQTIIDFLEKEEVEKYILAKNIAYTIIGNFWGGVSFLHKSSTTADIFEEYKKYFIDPIKLYYEEDHTKDKYVCFISNTPIKKLSKPHAYDMAWLTKMGVDMSRKTSHFWNLQSNTCYISPLINFIYSCIPAGFTFMNDQGYFVNCNSSVEALTRLNNNHEMYVIKSDDNIQLLEARTYYQLIDFMENQKHKKAKYEIDNIQVIKFSNTDNKTDNFRPYTYNVLSKDKLEVIKRHQKSLNNMINRVVKMGDGSYLRIYQNVMERLYSNKNQFDLIGLLCRTNLPSKAEEPIRSNRLLLDIVYLNNSFIGTIIQNQKEKEDGSMSDYYSYVRRETIAYMENAGRKLAYNYKVRNASNKLGGITYRLLNALKTKDTGKFMDTFINAHLYAAREGELIIPPQMTEALTDEDKLQTLGYAFVLGLRSGLSPKGDKKEEEENE
;
A
#
# COMPACT_ATOMS: atom_id res chain seq x y z
N MET A 1 -40.68 -5.29 11.95
CA MET A 1 -39.21 -5.36 11.87
C MET A 1 -38.88 -6.54 11.01
N THR A 2 -38.16 -6.32 9.93
CA THR A 2 -37.77 -7.38 9.00
C THR A 2 -36.26 -7.50 9.06
N ILE A 3 -35.81 -8.58 9.69
CA ILE A 3 -34.39 -8.78 10.02
C ILE A 3 -33.70 -9.55 8.91
N ALA A 4 -32.58 -9.01 8.43
CA ALA A 4 -31.66 -9.67 7.53
C ALA A 4 -30.41 -10.12 8.28
N ARG A 5 -29.86 -11.28 7.88
CA ARG A 5 -28.62 -11.83 8.44
C ARG A 5 -27.68 -12.28 7.32
N ILE A 6 -26.41 -11.92 7.43
CA ILE A 6 -25.37 -12.26 6.47
C ILE A 6 -24.20 -12.88 7.22
N GLU A 7 -23.79 -14.08 6.79
CA GLU A 7 -22.67 -14.80 7.38
C GLU A 7 -21.38 -14.54 6.61
N THR A 8 -20.25 -14.55 7.31
CA THR A 8 -18.92 -14.49 6.71
C THR A 8 -18.66 -15.76 5.90
N ALA A 9 -17.98 -15.64 4.75
CA ALA A 9 -17.65 -16.76 3.89
C ALA A 9 -16.25 -16.57 3.28
N ASP A 10 -16.18 -16.35 1.96
CA ASP A 10 -14.93 -16.07 1.28
C ASP A 10 -14.41 -14.66 1.57
N ALA A 11 -13.15 -14.44 1.24
CA ALA A 11 -12.42 -13.24 1.58
C ALA A 11 -13.00 -11.97 0.92
N LEU A 12 -13.64 -12.06 -0.24
CA LEU A 12 -14.30 -10.92 -0.88
C LEU A 12 -15.67 -10.64 -0.30
N LEU A 13 -16.45 -11.67 0.06
CA LEU A 13 -17.69 -11.44 0.81
C LEU A 13 -17.37 -10.77 2.15
N ASN A 14 -16.33 -11.23 2.83
CA ASN A 14 -15.85 -10.65 4.09
C ASN A 14 -15.41 -9.18 3.91
N ALA A 15 -14.79 -8.83 2.78
CA ALA A 15 -14.51 -7.43 2.44
C ALA A 15 -15.81 -6.64 2.20
N GLY A 16 -16.81 -7.22 1.55
CA GLY A 16 -18.14 -6.61 1.38
C GLY A 16 -18.85 -6.37 2.72
N ILE A 17 -18.86 -7.35 3.62
CA ILE A 17 -19.44 -7.25 4.98
C ILE A 17 -18.72 -6.15 5.76
N THR A 18 -17.39 -6.13 5.71
CA THR A 18 -16.57 -5.10 6.36
C THR A 18 -16.90 -3.71 5.81
N GLY A 19 -17.01 -3.59 4.48
CA GLY A 19 -17.37 -2.34 3.83
C GLY A 19 -18.76 -1.85 4.21
N PHE A 20 -19.74 -2.76 4.29
CA PHE A 20 -21.09 -2.44 4.77
C PHE A 20 -21.06 -1.90 6.20
N VAL A 21 -20.38 -2.60 7.12
CA VAL A 21 -20.24 -2.16 8.51
C VAL A 21 -19.49 -0.82 8.61
N ASN A 22 -18.45 -0.61 7.81
CA ASN A 22 -17.71 0.66 7.76
C ASN A 22 -18.62 1.83 7.34
N ILE A 23 -19.46 1.64 6.32
CA ILE A 23 -20.41 2.66 5.86
C ILE A 23 -21.44 2.98 6.95
N LEU A 24 -21.99 1.97 7.64
CA LEU A 24 -22.93 2.19 8.73
C LEU A 24 -22.29 2.95 9.89
N ASN A 25 -21.05 2.61 10.25
CA ASN A 25 -20.31 3.30 11.31
C ASN A 25 -20.02 4.76 10.97
N ASP A 26 -19.63 5.07 9.73
CA ASP A 26 -19.44 6.46 9.29
C ASP A 26 -20.75 7.26 9.34
N ALA A 27 -21.87 6.61 8.99
CA ALA A 27 -23.21 7.19 9.09
C ALA A 27 -23.77 7.23 10.52
N ASN A 28 -23.00 6.81 11.54
CA ASN A 28 -23.43 6.69 12.94
C ASN A 28 -24.68 5.81 13.16
N ILE A 29 -24.90 4.82 12.30
CA ILE A 29 -26.01 3.87 12.42
C ILE A 29 -25.58 2.75 13.36
N THR A 30 -26.32 2.55 14.45
CA THR A 30 -26.01 1.52 15.48
C THR A 30 -27.03 0.39 15.53
N SER A 31 -28.08 0.46 14.70
CA SER A 31 -29.17 -0.53 14.64
C SER A 31 -28.78 -1.79 13.84
N TYR A 32 -27.63 -2.39 14.19
CA TYR A 32 -27.16 -3.66 13.67
C TYR A 32 -26.36 -4.39 14.75
N LYS A 33 -26.18 -5.71 14.59
CA LYS A 33 -25.44 -6.56 15.52
C LYS A 33 -24.38 -7.36 14.78
N CYS A 34 -23.14 -7.28 15.27
CA CYS A 34 -22.08 -8.19 14.88
C CYS A 34 -22.06 -9.40 15.82
N GLY A 35 -22.16 -10.59 15.25
CA GLY A 35 -21.83 -11.83 15.95
C GLY A 35 -20.42 -12.30 15.60
N ASN A 36 -20.10 -13.55 15.98
CA ASN A 36 -18.81 -14.16 15.63
C ASN A 36 -18.65 -14.22 14.11
N ASN A 37 -19.59 -14.83 13.38
CA ASN A 37 -19.46 -15.05 11.94
C ASN A 37 -20.60 -14.40 11.14
N TYR A 38 -21.28 -13.39 11.68
CA TYR A 38 -22.45 -12.80 11.01
C TYR A 38 -22.69 -11.34 11.37
N VAL A 39 -23.38 -10.63 10.47
CA VAL A 39 -24.01 -9.33 10.73
C VAL A 39 -25.52 -9.47 10.60
N GLU A 40 -26.25 -8.90 11.54
CA GLU A 40 -27.71 -8.88 11.57
C GLU A 40 -28.23 -7.44 11.67
N PHE A 41 -29.26 -7.09 10.90
CA PHE A 41 -29.82 -5.74 10.87
C PHE A 41 -31.27 -5.73 10.38
N ASP A 42 -32.02 -4.67 10.73
CA ASP A 42 -33.34 -4.41 10.15
C ASP A 42 -33.20 -3.75 8.77
N ILE A 43 -33.94 -4.22 7.78
CA ILE A 43 -33.86 -3.77 6.39
C ILE A 43 -34.18 -2.28 6.23
N SER A 44 -34.92 -1.68 7.16
CA SER A 44 -35.19 -0.23 7.15
C SER A 44 -33.93 0.62 7.09
N ILE A 45 -32.78 0.14 7.59
CA ILE A 45 -31.51 0.89 7.48
C ILE A 45 -31.06 1.10 6.03
N LEU A 46 -31.59 0.30 5.10
CA LEU A 46 -31.24 0.39 3.68
C LEU A 46 -31.95 1.54 2.95
N GLU A 47 -32.93 2.21 3.56
CA GLU A 47 -33.73 3.25 2.90
C GLU A 47 -32.88 4.38 2.31
N ASN A 48 -31.90 4.88 3.09
CA ASN A 48 -30.99 5.96 2.69
C ASN A 48 -29.56 5.47 2.43
N PHE A 49 -29.34 4.16 2.35
CA PHE A 49 -27.98 3.59 2.27
C PHE A 49 -27.20 4.06 1.04
N HIS A 50 -27.89 4.31 -0.07
CA HIS A 50 -27.26 4.83 -1.28
C HIS A 50 -26.59 6.20 -1.06
N HIS A 51 -27.07 7.04 -0.15
CA HIS A 51 -26.38 8.27 0.23
C HIS A 51 -25.16 7.98 1.10
N TYR A 52 -25.34 7.21 2.19
CA TYR A 52 -24.27 6.82 3.10
C TYR A 52 -23.10 6.14 2.38
N TYR A 53 -23.41 5.35 1.35
CA TYR A 53 -22.42 4.68 0.52
C TYR A 53 -21.46 5.67 -0.15
N PHE A 54 -21.96 6.72 -0.81
CA PHE A 54 -21.10 7.70 -1.47
C PHE A 54 -20.45 8.67 -0.46
N ASP A 55 -21.16 9.04 0.60
CA ASP A 55 -20.64 9.92 1.65
C ASP A 55 -19.41 9.30 2.32
N TYR A 56 -19.46 7.99 2.62
CA TYR A 56 -18.32 7.25 3.16
C TYR A 56 -17.06 7.40 2.30
N PHE A 57 -17.18 7.20 0.99
CA PHE A 57 -16.03 7.34 0.09
C PHE A 57 -15.59 8.81 -0.06
N ALA A 58 -16.54 9.75 -0.09
CA ALA A 58 -16.25 11.17 -0.16
C ALA A 58 -15.45 11.64 1.06
N ASN A 59 -15.80 11.16 2.25
CA ASN A 59 -15.11 11.45 3.50
C ASN A 59 -13.74 10.78 3.56
N ARG A 60 -13.68 9.47 3.30
CA ARG A 60 -12.45 8.65 3.42
C ARG A 60 -11.36 9.04 2.43
N TYR A 61 -11.74 9.41 1.20
CA TYR A 61 -10.80 9.65 0.11
C TYR A 61 -10.75 11.11 -0.35
N LYS A 62 -11.35 12.04 0.40
CA LYS A 62 -11.48 13.47 0.05
C LYS A 62 -10.20 14.06 -0.55
N GLU A 63 -9.06 13.90 0.13
CA GLU A 63 -7.78 14.46 -0.29
C GLU A 63 -7.24 13.91 -1.63
N LEU A 64 -7.71 12.74 -2.08
CA LEU A 64 -7.31 12.14 -3.35
C LEU A 64 -8.19 12.59 -4.52
N LEU A 65 -9.35 13.20 -4.26
CA LEU A 65 -10.32 13.55 -5.28
C LEU A 65 -9.89 14.81 -6.03
N SER A 66 -10.13 14.83 -7.35
CA SER A 66 -9.79 15.99 -8.18
C SER A 66 -10.52 17.26 -7.77
N HIS A 67 -11.73 17.14 -7.21
CA HIS A 67 -12.49 18.28 -6.67
C HIS A 67 -11.73 18.97 -5.56
N THR A 68 -11.30 18.21 -4.54
CA THR A 68 -10.53 18.74 -3.41
C THR A 68 -9.20 19.33 -3.86
N PHE A 69 -8.52 18.73 -4.84
CA PHE A 69 -7.33 19.34 -5.44
C PHE A 69 -7.63 20.73 -6.03
N ILE A 70 -8.68 20.89 -6.84
CA ILE A 70 -9.02 22.16 -7.48
C ILE A 70 -9.41 23.21 -6.42
N VAL A 71 -10.28 22.86 -5.49
CA VAL A 71 -10.79 23.80 -4.49
C VAL A 71 -9.69 24.20 -3.51
N THR A 72 -9.04 23.25 -2.85
CA THR A 72 -8.05 23.53 -1.79
C THR A 72 -6.80 24.20 -2.36
N LYS A 73 -6.20 23.65 -3.42
CA LYS A 73 -5.00 24.26 -4.03
C LYS A 73 -5.32 25.54 -4.78
N GLY A 74 -6.53 25.68 -5.32
CA GLY A 74 -6.96 26.93 -5.91
C GLY A 74 -7.07 28.05 -4.89
N LYS A 75 -7.62 27.76 -3.70
CA LYS A 75 -7.70 28.71 -2.58
C LYS A 75 -6.34 29.23 -2.11
N ASP A 76 -5.29 28.41 -2.17
CA ASP A 76 -3.92 28.86 -1.88
C ASP A 76 -3.49 30.06 -2.75
N PHE A 77 -3.98 30.14 -4.01
CA PHE A 77 -3.73 31.27 -4.92
C PHE A 77 -4.68 32.44 -4.68
N LEU A 78 -5.94 32.19 -4.33
CA LEU A 78 -6.93 33.24 -4.04
C LEU A 78 -6.50 34.11 -2.84
N TYR A 79 -5.89 33.49 -1.83
CA TYR A 79 -5.44 34.18 -0.62
C TYR A 79 -3.98 34.66 -0.68
N LYS A 80 -3.31 34.45 -1.82
CA LYS A 80 -1.91 34.83 -2.00
C LYS A 80 -1.79 36.35 -2.13
N LYS A 81 -1.13 36.98 -1.16
CA LYS A 81 -0.91 38.44 -1.14
C LYS A 81 0.17 38.92 -2.10
N GLU A 82 1.22 38.13 -2.28
CA GLU A 82 2.38 38.50 -3.08
C GLU A 82 2.72 37.41 -4.10
N TRP A 83 2.96 37.82 -5.33
CA TRP A 83 3.33 36.95 -6.44
C TRP A 83 4.80 37.17 -6.81
N ASP A 84 5.51 36.06 -6.99
CA ASP A 84 6.89 36.00 -7.46
C ASP A 84 7.02 34.96 -8.59
N ASP A 85 8.21 34.86 -9.18
CA ASP A 85 8.49 33.92 -10.29
C ASP A 85 8.16 32.47 -9.91
N LYS A 86 8.41 32.09 -8.65
CA LYS A 86 8.10 30.76 -8.14
C LYS A 86 6.59 30.53 -8.05
N THR A 87 5.82 31.50 -7.58
CA THR A 87 4.36 31.43 -7.51
C THR A 87 3.75 31.32 -8.91
N ILE A 88 4.31 32.00 -9.91
CA ILE A 88 3.91 31.84 -11.31
C ILE A 88 4.21 30.42 -11.82
N GLU A 89 5.37 29.85 -11.48
CA GLU A 89 5.71 28.47 -11.83
C GLU A 89 4.72 27.48 -11.20
N ASP A 90 4.40 27.66 -9.92
CA ASP A 90 3.45 26.83 -9.18
C ASP A 90 2.02 26.98 -9.73
N TRP A 91 1.59 28.20 -10.06
CA TRP A 91 0.33 28.47 -10.76
C TRP A 91 0.26 27.72 -12.08
N ASN A 92 1.31 27.77 -12.89
CA ASN A 92 1.34 27.13 -14.20
C ASN A 92 1.25 25.60 -14.10
N LYS A 93 1.88 24.99 -13.08
CA LYS A 93 1.74 23.56 -12.77
C LYS A 93 0.31 23.23 -12.29
N TYR A 94 -0.24 24.06 -11.42
CA TYR A 94 -1.60 23.92 -10.91
C TYR A 94 -2.64 23.97 -12.04
N ILE A 95 -2.62 25.02 -12.87
CA ILE A 95 -3.57 25.23 -13.96
C ILE A 95 -3.54 24.08 -14.96
N GLU A 96 -2.36 23.56 -15.30
CA GLU A 96 -2.26 22.40 -16.19
C GLU A 96 -3.05 21.19 -15.66
N ARG A 97 -2.93 20.90 -14.37
CA ARG A 97 -3.66 19.80 -13.73
C ARG A 97 -5.15 20.13 -13.54
N ALA A 98 -5.49 21.33 -13.10
CA ALA A 98 -6.87 21.77 -12.88
C ALA A 98 -7.68 21.70 -14.19
N LYS A 99 -7.13 22.23 -15.29
CA LYS A 99 -7.76 22.19 -16.62
C LYS A 99 -8.02 20.76 -17.10
N LYS A 100 -7.05 19.86 -16.90
CA LYS A 100 -7.21 18.43 -17.22
C LYS A 100 -8.36 17.80 -16.43
N ASN A 101 -8.48 18.11 -15.14
CA ASN A 101 -9.52 17.55 -14.28
C ASN A 101 -10.92 18.07 -14.64
N LEU A 102 -11.06 19.38 -14.86
CA LEU A 102 -12.33 20.02 -15.26
C LEU A 102 -12.90 19.45 -16.57
N LYS A 103 -12.02 18.98 -17.47
CA LYS A 103 -12.37 18.33 -18.74
C LYS A 103 -12.58 16.82 -18.65
N SER A 104 -12.38 16.22 -17.48
CA SER A 104 -12.47 14.77 -17.36
C SER A 104 -13.91 14.27 -17.56
N ASN A 105 -14.06 13.04 -18.03
CA ASN A 105 -15.37 12.42 -18.25
C ASN A 105 -16.23 12.40 -16.98
N SER A 106 -15.61 12.34 -15.80
CA SER A 106 -16.30 12.37 -14.52
C SER A 106 -17.05 13.69 -14.29
N TYR A 107 -16.41 14.83 -14.54
CA TYR A 107 -17.00 16.17 -14.41
C TYR A 107 -18.05 16.40 -15.50
N LEU A 108 -17.73 16.08 -16.75
CA LEU A 108 -18.67 16.24 -17.87
C LEU A 108 -19.95 15.41 -17.70
N ALA A 109 -19.86 14.23 -17.09
CA ALA A 109 -21.02 13.41 -16.78
C ALA A 109 -21.82 13.98 -15.60
N ALA A 110 -21.15 14.46 -14.54
CA ALA A 110 -21.79 15.08 -13.39
C ALA A 110 -22.61 16.33 -13.79
N TYR A 111 -22.09 17.18 -14.68
CA TYR A 111 -22.81 18.39 -15.13
C TYR A 111 -24.14 18.09 -15.82
N LYS A 112 -24.27 16.92 -16.46
CA LYS A 112 -25.52 16.52 -17.11
C LYS A 112 -26.58 16.05 -16.12
N MET A 113 -26.23 15.85 -14.85
CA MET A 113 -27.09 15.31 -13.79
C MET A 113 -27.60 16.40 -12.84
N MET A 114 -26.87 17.51 -12.72
CA MET A 114 -27.22 18.61 -11.83
C MET A 114 -28.19 19.57 -12.48
N SER A 115 -29.00 20.22 -11.65
CA SER A 115 -29.90 21.30 -12.07
C SER A 115 -29.18 22.65 -12.22
N CYS A 116 -28.06 22.84 -11.51
CA CYS A 116 -27.25 24.06 -11.58
C CYS A 116 -26.54 24.24 -12.93
N THR A 117 -27.00 25.19 -13.76
CA THR A 117 -26.38 25.52 -15.07
C THR A 117 -25.80 26.95 -15.14
N GLU A 118 -25.63 27.62 -14.01
CA GLU A 118 -25.22 29.04 -13.95
C GLU A 118 -23.81 29.30 -14.49
N VAL A 119 -22.91 28.30 -14.42
CA VAL A 119 -21.53 28.41 -14.87
C VAL A 119 -21.20 27.25 -15.80
N ASP A 120 -20.84 27.57 -17.04
CA ASP A 120 -20.25 26.59 -17.96
C ASP A 120 -18.77 26.38 -17.61
N LEU A 121 -18.48 25.34 -16.83
CA LEU A 121 -17.11 25.00 -16.44
C LEU A 121 -16.21 24.62 -17.63
N VAL A 122 -16.77 24.16 -18.76
CA VAL A 122 -16.01 23.88 -19.98
C VAL A 122 -15.59 25.18 -20.68
N GLU A 123 -16.45 26.19 -20.66
CA GLU A 123 -16.10 27.53 -21.15
C GLU A 123 -15.12 28.23 -20.21
N MET A 124 -15.36 28.18 -18.89
CA MET A 124 -14.49 28.79 -17.88
C MET A 124 -13.10 28.16 -17.86
N GLU A 125 -12.99 26.85 -18.07
CA GLU A 125 -11.70 26.17 -18.23
C GLU A 125 -10.88 26.74 -19.40
N LYS A 126 -11.52 27.15 -20.50
CA LYS A 126 -10.82 27.75 -21.66
C LYS A 126 -10.29 29.14 -21.32
N LYS A 127 -10.97 29.87 -20.42
CA LYS A 127 -10.57 31.21 -19.95
C LYS A 127 -9.36 31.15 -19.00
N LEU A 128 -9.24 30.06 -18.23
CA LEU A 128 -8.04 29.81 -17.41
C LEU A 128 -6.79 29.59 -18.28
N LYS A 129 -5.72 30.32 -18.01
CA LYS A 129 -4.46 30.30 -18.78
C LYS A 129 -3.23 30.26 -17.88
N LYS A 130 -2.14 29.75 -18.46
CA LYS A 130 -0.80 29.84 -17.88
C LYS A 130 -0.29 31.27 -18.02
N LEU A 131 0.33 31.79 -16.97
CA LEU A 131 0.97 33.10 -16.95
C LEU A 131 2.38 32.98 -17.55
N LYS A 132 2.78 33.93 -18.40
CA LYS A 132 4.10 33.93 -19.05
C LYS A 132 4.74 35.31 -18.97
N LEU A 133 5.93 35.37 -18.36
CA LEU A 133 6.77 36.57 -18.37
C LEU A 133 7.58 36.64 -19.68
N LYS A 134 7.58 37.80 -20.35
CA LYS A 134 8.53 38.06 -21.45
C LYS A 134 9.92 38.36 -20.88
N LYS A 135 10.98 38.27 -21.72
CA LYS A 135 12.40 38.41 -21.30
C LYS A 135 12.74 39.68 -20.49
N ASN A 136 11.93 40.73 -20.59
CA ASN A 136 12.16 42.02 -19.92
C ASN A 136 11.02 42.40 -18.97
N GLN A 137 10.11 41.48 -18.66
CA GLN A 137 8.98 41.75 -17.77
C GLN A 137 9.23 41.19 -16.37
N THR A 138 8.77 41.93 -15.38
CA THR A 138 8.77 41.49 -13.98
C THR A 138 7.35 41.20 -13.51
N VAL A 139 7.22 40.42 -12.44
CA VAL A 139 5.90 40.13 -11.86
C VAL A 139 5.18 41.40 -11.40
N SER A 140 5.94 42.43 -11.03
CA SER A 140 5.40 43.74 -10.60
C SER A 140 4.88 44.61 -11.74
N ASP A 141 5.09 44.22 -13.01
CA ASP A 141 4.59 44.98 -14.15
C ASP A 141 3.06 44.97 -14.17
N SER A 142 2.45 46.12 -14.46
CA SER A 142 1.00 46.32 -14.32
C SER A 142 0.17 45.41 -15.24
N ASP A 143 0.68 45.07 -16.43
CA ASP A 143 0.02 44.16 -17.35
C ASP A 143 0.01 42.72 -16.82
N ILE A 144 1.10 42.26 -16.21
CA ILE A 144 1.19 40.95 -15.54
C ILE A 144 0.30 40.91 -14.30
N GLN A 145 0.29 41.96 -13.49
CA GLN A 145 -0.61 42.06 -12.34
C GLN A 145 -2.07 42.00 -12.78
N ASN A 146 -2.46 42.72 -13.84
CA ASN A 146 -3.82 42.65 -14.36
C ASN A 146 -4.18 41.25 -14.87
N GLU A 147 -3.26 40.56 -15.56
CA GLU A 147 -3.47 39.17 -15.99
C GLU A 147 -3.63 38.24 -14.78
N ILE A 148 -2.82 38.38 -13.74
CA ILE A 148 -2.95 37.64 -12.48
C ILE A 148 -4.35 37.86 -11.86
N HIS A 149 -4.79 39.10 -11.72
CA HIS A 149 -6.10 39.42 -11.15
C HIS A 149 -7.25 38.81 -11.97
N GLU A 150 -7.17 38.89 -13.31
CA GLU A 150 -8.15 38.28 -14.20
C GLU A 150 -8.20 36.76 -14.02
N GLN A 151 -7.04 36.11 -13.97
CA GLN A 151 -6.93 34.66 -13.80
C GLN A 151 -7.40 34.19 -12.42
N ILE A 152 -7.11 34.94 -11.36
CA ILE A 152 -7.65 34.72 -10.01
C ILE A 152 -9.18 34.84 -10.03
N HIS A 153 -9.74 35.83 -10.71
CA HIS A 153 -11.19 36.00 -10.80
C HIS A 153 -11.86 34.81 -11.48
N TYR A 154 -11.32 34.33 -12.62
CA TYR A 154 -11.85 33.12 -13.27
C TYR A 154 -11.75 31.88 -12.36
N LEU A 155 -10.65 31.74 -11.63
CA LEU A 155 -10.47 30.65 -10.67
C LEU A 155 -11.48 30.74 -9.52
N GLN A 156 -11.71 31.93 -8.97
CA GLN A 156 -12.69 32.16 -7.91
C GLN A 156 -14.09 31.74 -8.36
N THR A 157 -14.53 32.18 -9.55
CA THR A 157 -15.84 31.78 -10.11
C THR A 157 -15.99 30.26 -10.23
N ILE A 158 -14.91 29.57 -10.66
CA ILE A 158 -14.90 28.10 -10.75
C ILE A 158 -15.02 27.47 -9.36
N ILE A 159 -14.26 27.95 -8.39
CA ILE A 159 -14.26 27.41 -7.02
C ILE A 159 -15.63 27.63 -6.37
N ASP A 160 -16.19 28.83 -6.45
CA ASP A 160 -17.51 29.15 -5.88
C ASP A 160 -18.60 28.25 -6.45
N PHE A 161 -18.53 27.94 -7.74
CA PHE A 161 -19.47 27.01 -8.36
C PHE A 161 -19.24 25.56 -7.91
N LEU A 162 -17.99 25.12 -7.79
CA LEU A 162 -17.64 23.77 -7.32
C LEU A 162 -17.98 23.52 -5.85
N GLU A 163 -18.08 24.57 -5.03
CA GLU A 163 -18.45 24.50 -3.61
C GLU A 163 -19.96 24.55 -3.37
N LYS A 164 -20.78 24.70 -4.42
CA LYS A 164 -22.24 24.52 -4.28
C LYS A 164 -22.54 23.06 -3.92
N GLU A 165 -23.40 22.86 -2.93
CA GLU A 165 -23.71 21.54 -2.35
C GLU A 165 -24.10 20.49 -3.41
N GLU A 166 -25.01 20.83 -4.34
CA GLU A 166 -25.42 19.92 -5.43
C GLU A 166 -24.24 19.59 -6.37
N VAL A 167 -23.43 20.60 -6.71
CA VAL A 167 -22.30 20.47 -7.63
C VAL A 167 -21.21 19.58 -7.01
N GLU A 168 -20.85 19.85 -5.76
CA GLU A 168 -19.91 19.05 -4.98
C GLU A 168 -20.39 17.60 -4.91
N LYS A 169 -21.64 17.37 -4.49
CA LYS A 169 -22.24 16.03 -4.35
C LYS A 169 -22.08 15.18 -5.61
N TYR A 170 -22.50 15.67 -6.78
CA TYR A 170 -22.44 14.87 -8.01
C TYR A 170 -21.02 14.70 -8.56
N ILE A 171 -20.17 15.72 -8.44
CA ILE A 171 -18.78 15.63 -8.90
C ILE A 171 -18.02 14.61 -8.06
N LEU A 172 -18.15 14.66 -6.72
CA LEU A 172 -17.52 13.70 -5.82
C LEU A 172 -17.99 12.28 -6.13
N ALA A 173 -19.31 12.06 -6.22
CA ALA A 173 -19.87 10.75 -6.54
C ALA A 173 -19.33 10.17 -7.85
N LYS A 174 -19.22 11.00 -8.91
CA LYS A 174 -18.64 10.55 -10.20
C LYS A 174 -17.13 10.33 -10.12
N ASN A 175 -16.40 11.15 -9.38
CA ASN A 175 -14.96 10.95 -9.19
C ASN A 175 -14.74 9.58 -8.52
N ILE A 176 -15.40 9.34 -7.37
CA ILE A 176 -15.35 8.10 -6.60
C ILE A 176 -15.72 6.88 -7.44
N ALA A 177 -16.79 6.98 -8.23
CA ALA A 177 -17.26 5.90 -9.10
C ALA A 177 -16.15 5.39 -10.03
N TYR A 178 -15.38 6.30 -10.65
CA TYR A 178 -14.34 5.93 -11.60
C TYR A 178 -12.98 5.66 -10.94
N THR A 179 -12.61 6.38 -9.89
CA THR A 179 -11.26 6.29 -9.30
C THR A 179 -11.13 5.19 -8.26
N ILE A 180 -12.23 4.82 -7.58
CA ILE A 180 -12.21 3.85 -6.48
C ILE A 180 -13.10 2.67 -6.83
N ILE A 181 -14.40 2.88 -6.98
CA ILE A 181 -15.39 1.79 -7.08
C ILE A 181 -15.18 0.96 -8.34
N GLY A 182 -14.97 1.61 -9.48
CA GLY A 182 -14.79 0.97 -10.80
C GLY A 182 -13.59 0.03 -10.90
N ASN A 183 -12.70 0.02 -9.91
CA ASN A 183 -11.62 -0.96 -9.81
C ASN A 183 -12.11 -2.33 -9.34
N PHE A 184 -13.11 -2.39 -8.45
CA PHE A 184 -13.56 -3.63 -7.83
C PHE A 184 -14.72 -4.29 -8.58
N TRP A 185 -15.55 -3.48 -9.23
CA TRP A 185 -16.68 -3.98 -10.01
C TRP A 185 -17.12 -2.97 -11.08
N GLY A 186 -17.84 -3.44 -12.10
CA GLY A 186 -18.28 -2.58 -13.21
C GLY A 186 -19.31 -3.23 -14.14
N GLY A 187 -19.83 -2.45 -15.10
CA GLY A 187 -20.79 -2.93 -16.09
C GLY A 187 -22.22 -3.13 -15.58
N VAL A 188 -22.54 -2.65 -14.38
CA VAL A 188 -23.87 -2.69 -13.76
C VAL A 188 -24.17 -1.38 -13.03
N SER A 189 -25.44 -1.14 -12.68
CA SER A 189 -25.88 0.09 -12.00
C SER A 189 -25.34 1.35 -12.70
N PHE A 190 -24.85 2.33 -11.95
CA PHE A 190 -24.28 3.58 -12.45
C PHE A 190 -22.98 3.42 -13.26
N LEU A 191 -22.35 2.24 -13.26
CA LEU A 191 -21.20 1.88 -14.10
C LEU A 191 -21.63 1.16 -15.40
N HIS A 192 -22.92 0.97 -15.63
CA HIS A 192 -23.41 0.48 -16.91
C HIS A 192 -23.36 1.59 -17.97
N LYS A 193 -22.98 1.22 -19.21
CA LYS A 193 -22.82 2.16 -20.33
C LYS A 193 -24.07 3.01 -20.63
N SER A 194 -25.27 2.47 -20.39
CA SER A 194 -26.53 3.19 -20.61
C SER A 194 -26.85 4.21 -19.50
N SER A 195 -26.20 4.11 -18.35
CA SER A 195 -26.49 4.93 -17.16
C SER A 195 -25.49 6.08 -17.00
N THR A 196 -24.73 6.39 -18.05
CA THR A 196 -23.66 7.40 -18.01
C THR A 196 -24.17 8.78 -17.58
N THR A 197 -25.41 9.14 -17.96
CA THR A 197 -26.07 10.42 -17.66
C THR A 197 -27.25 10.29 -16.69
N ALA A 198 -27.52 9.09 -16.17
CA ALA A 198 -28.56 8.88 -15.17
C ALA A 198 -28.06 9.26 -13.76
N ASP A 199 -29.00 9.60 -12.87
CA ASP A 199 -28.68 9.87 -11.47
C ASP A 199 -27.99 8.65 -10.84
N ILE A 200 -26.76 8.87 -10.37
CA ILE A 200 -25.90 7.84 -9.80
C ILE A 200 -26.48 7.22 -8.51
N PHE A 201 -27.16 8.04 -7.70
CA PHE A 201 -27.75 7.62 -6.42
C PHE A 201 -28.97 6.72 -6.67
N GLU A 202 -29.85 7.15 -7.58
CA GLU A 202 -31.04 6.37 -7.95
C GLU A 202 -30.67 5.07 -8.69
N GLU A 203 -29.66 5.10 -9.57
CA GLU A 203 -29.19 3.89 -10.25
C GLU A 203 -28.56 2.87 -9.27
N TYR A 204 -27.93 3.32 -8.20
CA TYR A 204 -27.45 2.44 -7.13
C TYR A 204 -28.62 1.81 -6.36
N LYS A 205 -29.56 2.64 -5.90
CA LYS A 205 -30.76 2.21 -5.17
C LYS A 205 -31.58 1.19 -5.96
N LYS A 206 -31.88 1.50 -7.22
CA LYS A 206 -32.65 0.64 -8.13
C LYS A 206 -31.99 -0.73 -8.36
N TYR A 207 -30.67 -0.78 -8.45
CA TYR A 207 -29.96 -2.02 -8.78
C TYR A 207 -29.65 -2.88 -7.55
N PHE A 208 -29.31 -2.27 -6.42
CA PHE A 208 -28.80 -2.99 -5.23
C PHE A 208 -29.77 -2.98 -4.04
N ILE A 209 -30.60 -1.96 -3.87
CA ILE A 209 -31.45 -1.79 -2.66
C ILE A 209 -32.89 -2.26 -2.90
N ASP A 210 -33.55 -1.74 -3.93
CA ASP A 210 -34.96 -2.07 -4.21
C ASP A 210 -35.21 -3.59 -4.39
N PRO A 211 -34.30 -4.37 -5.02
CA PRO A 211 -34.43 -5.82 -5.10
C PRO A 211 -34.44 -6.54 -3.75
N ILE A 212 -33.80 -5.97 -2.71
CA ILE A 212 -33.83 -6.53 -1.35
C ILE A 212 -35.21 -6.30 -0.74
N LYS A 213 -35.75 -5.08 -0.87
CA LYS A 213 -37.09 -4.76 -0.34
C LYS A 213 -38.13 -5.69 -0.94
N LEU A 214 -38.09 -5.86 -2.27
CA LEU A 214 -38.97 -6.80 -2.98
C LEU A 214 -38.83 -8.23 -2.46
N TYR A 215 -37.60 -8.72 -2.26
CA TYR A 215 -37.37 -10.07 -1.73
C TYR A 215 -38.06 -10.27 -0.37
N TYR A 216 -37.97 -9.32 0.54
CA TYR A 216 -38.57 -9.47 1.87
C TYR A 216 -40.08 -9.21 1.93
N GLU A 217 -40.69 -8.76 0.84
CA GLU A 217 -42.15 -8.65 0.68
C GLU A 217 -42.78 -9.94 0.12
N GLU A 218 -41.97 -10.83 -0.47
CA GLU A 218 -42.44 -12.06 -1.13
C GLU A 218 -42.39 -13.30 -0.22
N ASP A 219 -43.29 -14.27 -0.48
CA ASP A 219 -43.23 -15.61 0.13
C ASP A 219 -42.29 -16.52 -0.66
N HIS A 220 -41.27 -17.03 0.03
CA HIS A 220 -40.20 -17.85 -0.52
C HIS A 220 -40.28 -19.33 -0.12
N THR A 221 -41.34 -19.76 0.57
CA THR A 221 -41.45 -21.13 1.11
C THR A 221 -41.48 -22.24 0.04
N LYS A 222 -41.89 -21.90 -1.19
CA LYS A 222 -42.03 -22.86 -2.32
C LYS A 222 -40.93 -22.72 -3.37
N ASP A 223 -39.97 -21.83 -3.15
CA ASP A 223 -38.92 -21.55 -4.12
C ASP A 223 -37.92 -22.70 -4.21
N LYS A 224 -37.55 -23.05 -5.45
CA LYS A 224 -36.73 -24.24 -5.74
C LYS A 224 -35.23 -23.94 -5.83
N TYR A 225 -34.88 -22.71 -6.19
CA TYR A 225 -33.48 -22.31 -6.32
C TYR A 225 -32.96 -21.78 -5.00
N VAL A 226 -31.64 -21.82 -4.82
CA VAL A 226 -30.97 -21.29 -3.64
C VAL A 226 -29.80 -20.43 -4.04
N CYS A 227 -29.48 -19.44 -3.22
CA CYS A 227 -28.30 -18.62 -3.37
C CYS A 227 -27.05 -19.47 -3.15
N PHE A 228 -26.10 -19.39 -4.08
CA PHE A 228 -24.84 -20.11 -4.01
C PHE A 228 -24.00 -19.81 -2.75
N ILE A 229 -24.14 -18.60 -2.19
CA ILE A 229 -23.33 -18.13 -1.05
C ILE A 229 -24.09 -18.29 0.28
N SER A 230 -25.32 -17.78 0.37
CA SER A 230 -26.09 -17.75 1.62
C SER A 230 -27.09 -18.90 1.78
N ASN A 231 -27.25 -19.73 0.75
CA ASN A 231 -28.26 -20.80 0.69
C ASN A 231 -29.72 -20.30 0.88
N THR A 232 -29.97 -18.99 0.77
CA THR A 232 -31.31 -18.41 0.86
C THR A 232 -32.13 -18.77 -0.38
N PRO A 233 -33.44 -19.04 -0.28
CA PRO A 233 -34.26 -19.38 -1.43
C PRO A 233 -34.27 -18.29 -2.50
N ILE A 234 -34.48 -18.67 -3.76
CA ILE A 234 -34.55 -17.78 -4.92
C ILE A 234 -35.72 -18.20 -5.81
N LYS A 235 -36.60 -17.25 -6.11
CA LYS A 235 -37.80 -17.45 -6.92
C LYS A 235 -37.50 -17.73 -8.39
N LYS A 236 -36.62 -16.94 -9.00
CA LYS A 236 -36.28 -17.00 -10.42
C LYS A 236 -34.79 -16.68 -10.64
N LEU A 237 -34.16 -17.38 -11.57
CA LEU A 237 -32.76 -17.14 -11.96
C LEU A 237 -32.62 -15.96 -12.95
N SER A 238 -33.26 -14.84 -12.63
CA SER A 238 -33.23 -13.62 -13.42
C SER A 238 -33.39 -12.40 -12.53
N LYS A 239 -32.83 -11.27 -12.95
CA LYS A 239 -33.02 -9.98 -12.26
C LYS A 239 -34.53 -9.66 -12.16
N PRO A 240 -34.99 -9.03 -11.06
CA PRO A 240 -34.22 -8.62 -9.88
C PRO A 240 -34.05 -9.72 -8.80
N HIS A 241 -34.52 -10.95 -9.03
CA HIS A 241 -34.54 -12.00 -8.00
C HIS A 241 -33.18 -12.70 -7.81
N ALA A 242 -32.35 -12.70 -8.85
CA ALA A 242 -31.04 -13.36 -8.83
C ALA A 242 -30.03 -12.64 -9.73
N TYR A 243 -28.75 -12.78 -9.38
CA TYR A 243 -27.64 -12.12 -10.07
C TYR A 243 -26.50 -13.11 -10.34
N ASP A 244 -25.79 -12.88 -11.45
CA ASP A 244 -24.46 -13.46 -11.66
C ASP A 244 -23.39 -12.59 -10.97
N MET A 245 -22.14 -13.07 -10.96
CA MET A 245 -20.99 -12.37 -10.39
C MET A 245 -20.04 -11.81 -11.46
N ALA A 246 -20.43 -11.82 -12.75
CA ALA A 246 -19.55 -11.42 -13.87
C ALA A 246 -19.18 -9.93 -13.84
N TRP A 247 -19.95 -9.13 -13.10
CA TRP A 247 -19.71 -7.71 -12.88
C TRP A 247 -18.62 -7.41 -11.84
N LEU A 248 -18.19 -8.40 -11.05
CA LEU A 248 -17.06 -8.29 -10.13
C LEU A 248 -15.74 -8.45 -10.90
N THR A 249 -14.76 -7.60 -10.59
CA THR A 249 -13.47 -7.57 -11.29
C THR A 249 -12.76 -8.92 -11.20
N LYS A 250 -12.76 -9.66 -12.32
CA LYS A 250 -12.09 -10.95 -12.53
C LYS A 250 -12.50 -12.08 -11.57
N MET A 251 -13.67 -12.01 -10.95
CA MET A 251 -14.15 -13.06 -10.02
C MET A 251 -15.24 -13.95 -10.62
N GLY A 252 -16.19 -13.39 -11.39
CA GLY A 252 -17.27 -14.15 -12.02
C GLY A 252 -17.06 -14.39 -13.52
N VAL A 253 -17.92 -15.22 -14.08
CA VAL A 253 -18.02 -15.48 -15.53
C VAL A 253 -19.45 -15.27 -16.00
N ASP A 254 -19.63 -14.90 -17.26
CA ASP A 254 -20.96 -14.76 -17.87
C ASP A 254 -21.66 -16.12 -17.90
N MET A 255 -22.59 -16.31 -16.98
CA MET A 255 -23.30 -17.57 -16.74
C MET A 255 -24.21 -17.97 -17.90
N SER A 256 -24.62 -17.01 -18.72
CA SER A 256 -25.50 -17.25 -19.88
C SER A 256 -24.73 -17.67 -21.13
N ARG A 257 -23.47 -17.24 -21.27
CA ARG A 257 -22.66 -17.45 -22.48
C ARG A 257 -21.49 -18.40 -22.29
N LYS A 258 -21.03 -18.64 -21.06
CA LYS A 258 -19.80 -19.36 -20.76
C LYS A 258 -20.00 -20.49 -19.75
N THR A 259 -20.88 -21.44 -20.08
CA THR A 259 -21.21 -22.59 -19.24
C THR A 259 -20.05 -23.56 -19.00
N SER A 260 -19.02 -23.54 -19.86
CA SER A 260 -17.84 -24.42 -19.77
C SER A 260 -17.01 -24.27 -18.48
N HIS A 261 -17.16 -23.16 -17.76
CA HIS A 261 -16.49 -22.94 -16.48
C HIS A 261 -17.17 -23.62 -15.29
N PHE A 262 -18.40 -24.13 -15.48
CA PHE A 262 -19.20 -24.71 -14.40
C PHE A 262 -19.14 -26.23 -14.40
N TRP A 263 -19.24 -26.81 -13.21
CA TRP A 263 -19.34 -28.26 -13.06
C TRP A 263 -20.52 -28.79 -13.87
N ASN A 264 -20.27 -29.84 -14.66
CA ASN A 264 -21.25 -30.42 -15.57
C ASN A 264 -21.94 -29.41 -16.52
N LEU A 265 -21.27 -28.28 -16.83
CA LEU A 265 -21.80 -27.20 -17.66
C LEU A 265 -23.08 -26.55 -17.11
N GLN A 266 -23.37 -26.72 -15.82
CA GLN A 266 -24.58 -26.21 -15.15
C GLN A 266 -24.29 -24.88 -14.49
N SER A 267 -24.53 -23.77 -15.21
CA SER A 267 -24.35 -22.44 -14.63
C SER A 267 -25.48 -22.06 -13.67
N ASN A 268 -26.66 -22.65 -13.77
CA ASN A 268 -27.82 -22.32 -12.94
C ASN A 268 -27.65 -22.51 -11.43
N THR A 269 -26.54 -23.10 -10.96
CA THR A 269 -26.23 -23.34 -9.55
C THR A 269 -25.44 -22.23 -8.87
N CYS A 270 -24.90 -21.26 -9.61
CA CYS A 270 -23.98 -20.25 -9.07
C CYS A 270 -24.57 -18.83 -8.95
N TYR A 271 -25.91 -18.71 -8.97
CA TYR A 271 -26.60 -17.43 -8.81
C TYR A 271 -26.59 -16.96 -7.35
N ILE A 272 -26.53 -15.65 -7.16
CA ILE A 272 -26.58 -15.01 -5.84
C ILE A 272 -27.90 -14.26 -5.61
N SER A 273 -28.31 -14.17 -4.35
CA SER A 273 -29.52 -13.45 -3.93
C SER A 273 -29.32 -11.91 -3.99
N PRO A 274 -30.40 -11.12 -3.95
CA PRO A 274 -30.32 -9.66 -3.93
C PRO A 274 -29.47 -9.11 -2.77
N LEU A 275 -29.57 -9.74 -1.60
CA LEU A 275 -28.82 -9.34 -0.41
C LEU A 275 -27.31 -9.54 -0.60
N ILE A 276 -26.89 -10.68 -1.14
CA ILE A 276 -25.47 -10.95 -1.41
C ILE A 276 -24.93 -10.05 -2.54
N ASN A 277 -25.73 -9.80 -3.57
CA ASN A 277 -25.37 -8.86 -4.64
C ASN A 277 -25.11 -7.44 -4.11
N PHE A 278 -25.93 -6.97 -3.16
CA PHE A 278 -25.72 -5.72 -2.46
C PHE A 278 -24.44 -5.70 -1.61
N ILE A 279 -24.18 -6.74 -0.82
CA ILE A 279 -22.97 -6.80 0.01
C ILE A 279 -21.71 -6.78 -0.85
N TYR A 280 -21.71 -7.46 -1.99
CA TYR A 280 -20.57 -7.38 -2.91
C TYR A 280 -20.36 -5.96 -3.49
N SER A 281 -21.40 -5.13 -3.59
CA SER A 281 -21.21 -3.72 -3.99
C SER A 281 -20.40 -2.91 -2.97
N CYS A 282 -20.34 -3.38 -1.72
CA CYS A 282 -19.62 -2.78 -0.61
C CYS A 282 -18.15 -3.22 -0.51
N ILE A 283 -17.66 -4.12 -1.38
CA ILE A 283 -16.24 -4.54 -1.40
C ILE A 283 -15.27 -3.35 -1.37
N PRO A 284 -15.43 -2.28 -2.18
CA PRO A 284 -14.48 -1.17 -2.17
C PRO A 284 -14.34 -0.50 -0.79
N ALA A 285 -15.41 -0.51 0.02
CA ALA A 285 -15.40 0.09 1.35
C ALA A 285 -14.72 -0.80 2.41
N GLY A 286 -14.52 -2.08 2.12
CA GLY A 286 -13.73 -3.00 2.95
C GLY A 286 -12.23 -2.83 2.75
N PHE A 287 -11.79 -2.44 1.56
CA PHE A 287 -10.39 -2.25 1.23
C PHE A 287 -9.89 -0.85 1.62
N THR A 288 -8.63 -0.77 2.06
CA THR A 288 -7.88 0.49 2.04
C THR A 288 -7.18 0.59 0.70
N PHE A 289 -7.48 1.62 -0.10
CA PHE A 289 -7.20 1.67 -1.53
C PHE A 289 -6.55 3.00 -1.94
N MET A 290 -5.53 2.96 -2.78
CA MET A 290 -4.88 4.14 -3.35
C MET A 290 -4.09 3.78 -4.60
N ASN A 291 -4.12 4.65 -5.62
CA ASN A 291 -3.34 4.49 -6.86
C ASN A 291 -3.49 3.10 -7.51
N ASP A 292 -4.73 2.65 -7.72
CA ASP A 292 -5.05 1.36 -8.35
C ASP A 292 -4.59 0.12 -7.57
N GLN A 293 -4.26 0.29 -6.28
CA GLN A 293 -3.80 -0.78 -5.40
C GLN A 293 -4.53 -0.71 -4.06
N GLY A 294 -4.79 -1.85 -3.43
CA GLY A 294 -5.48 -1.87 -2.14
C GLY A 294 -5.12 -3.06 -1.26
N TYR A 295 -5.41 -2.94 0.03
CA TYR A 295 -5.14 -3.94 1.05
C TYR A 295 -6.40 -4.24 1.86
N PHE A 296 -6.60 -5.52 2.15
CA PHE A 296 -7.61 -6.02 3.07
C PHE A 296 -7.03 -7.17 3.89
N VAL A 297 -7.28 -7.15 5.20
CA VAL A 297 -6.89 -8.21 6.13
C VAL A 297 -8.10 -9.07 6.40
N ASN A 298 -8.13 -10.27 5.83
CA ASN A 298 -9.18 -11.24 6.12
C ASN A 298 -8.80 -12.03 7.38
N CYS A 299 -9.70 -12.08 8.36
CA CYS A 299 -9.56 -12.92 9.55
C CYS A 299 -10.90 -13.59 9.89
N ASN A 300 -10.84 -14.80 10.42
CA ASN A 300 -12.03 -15.59 10.75
C ASN A 300 -12.38 -15.59 12.25
N SER A 301 -11.80 -14.69 13.05
CA SER A 301 -12.04 -14.64 14.51
C SER A 301 -13.43 -14.10 14.85
N SER A 302 -13.75 -12.89 14.39
CA SER A 302 -15.10 -12.34 14.46
C SER A 302 -15.33 -11.25 13.43
N VAL A 303 -16.59 -10.87 13.14
CA VAL A 303 -16.86 -9.69 12.30
C VAL A 303 -16.31 -8.43 12.94
N GLU A 304 -16.41 -8.28 14.26
CA GLU A 304 -15.84 -7.13 14.98
C GLU A 304 -14.32 -7.05 14.81
N ALA A 305 -13.63 -8.19 14.91
CA ALA A 305 -12.19 -8.29 14.66
C ALA A 305 -11.85 -7.91 13.22
N LEU A 306 -12.62 -8.42 12.26
CA LEU A 306 -12.46 -8.15 10.84
C LEU A 306 -12.61 -6.65 10.53
N THR A 307 -13.66 -6.00 11.05
CA THR A 307 -13.88 -4.56 10.91
C THR A 307 -12.75 -3.77 11.56
N ARG A 308 -12.37 -4.10 12.80
CA ARG A 308 -11.30 -3.40 13.54
C ARG A 308 -9.94 -3.51 12.87
N LEU A 309 -9.63 -4.64 12.22
CA LEU A 309 -8.38 -4.86 11.50
C LEU A 309 -8.28 -4.05 10.20
N ASN A 310 -9.42 -3.69 9.60
CA ASN A 310 -9.47 -2.98 8.33
C ASN A 310 -9.88 -1.51 8.47
N ASN A 311 -10.26 -1.08 9.67
CA ASN A 311 -10.67 0.29 9.95
C ASN A 311 -9.88 0.85 11.14
N ASN A 312 -8.77 1.53 10.86
CA ASN A 312 -7.99 2.25 11.87
C ASN A 312 -8.46 3.71 11.92
N HIS A 313 -8.98 4.16 13.06
CA HIS A 313 -9.41 5.55 13.25
C HIS A 313 -8.28 6.58 13.04
N GLU A 314 -7.02 6.24 13.34
CA GLU A 314 -5.86 7.12 13.06
C GLU A 314 -5.54 7.25 11.56
N MET A 315 -6.10 6.37 10.73
CA MET A 315 -5.89 6.30 9.28
C MET A 315 -7.23 6.34 8.52
N TYR A 316 -8.23 6.98 9.12
CA TYR A 316 -9.56 7.04 8.52
C TYR A 316 -9.56 7.80 7.18
N VAL A 317 -8.78 8.88 7.10
CA VAL A 317 -8.59 9.66 5.87
C VAL A 317 -7.27 9.28 5.21
N ILE A 318 -7.31 8.97 3.91
CA ILE A 318 -6.11 8.73 3.12
C ILE A 318 -5.55 10.07 2.65
N LYS A 319 -4.31 10.36 3.05
CA LYS A 319 -3.68 11.65 2.77
C LYS A 319 -3.09 11.70 1.38
N SER A 320 -3.03 12.90 0.81
CA SER A 320 -2.47 13.13 -0.53
C SER A 320 -0.96 12.85 -0.64
N ASP A 321 -0.22 12.88 0.47
CA ASP A 321 1.21 12.55 0.55
C ASP A 321 1.49 11.08 0.93
N ASP A 322 0.46 10.29 1.20
CA ASP A 322 0.60 8.86 1.40
C ASP A 322 1.06 8.17 0.09
N ASN A 323 1.77 7.05 0.25
CA ASN A 323 2.18 6.18 -0.85
C ASN A 323 1.78 4.73 -0.56
N ILE A 324 1.72 3.89 -1.59
CA ILE A 324 1.21 2.53 -1.44
C ILE A 324 2.05 1.66 -0.49
N GLN A 325 3.35 1.91 -0.39
CA GLN A 325 4.23 1.21 0.54
C GLN A 325 3.92 1.57 1.99
N LEU A 326 3.54 2.82 2.24
CA LEU A 326 3.11 3.29 3.55
C LEU A 326 1.78 2.65 3.96
N LEU A 327 0.81 2.56 3.03
CA LEU A 327 -0.44 1.81 3.28
C LEU A 327 -0.16 0.34 3.61
N GLU A 328 0.73 -0.31 2.85
CA GLU A 328 1.13 -1.69 3.11
C GLU A 328 1.75 -1.84 4.51
N ALA A 329 2.70 -0.98 4.85
CA ALA A 329 3.38 -1.02 6.15
C ALA A 329 2.39 -0.85 7.31
N ARG A 330 1.50 0.15 7.22
CA ARG A 330 0.45 0.40 8.23
C ARG A 330 -0.50 -0.79 8.38
N THR A 331 -0.84 -1.46 7.28
CA THR A 331 -1.66 -2.70 7.32
C THR A 331 -0.99 -3.79 8.16
N TYR A 332 0.32 -4.02 8.00
CA TYR A 332 1.01 -5.02 8.83
C TYR A 332 1.18 -4.60 10.28
N TYR A 333 1.44 -3.32 10.54
CA TYR A 333 1.57 -2.84 11.93
C TYR A 333 0.25 -2.98 12.68
N GLN A 334 -0.88 -2.64 12.04
CA GLN A 334 -2.20 -2.85 12.62
C GLN A 334 -2.47 -4.33 12.91
N LEU A 335 -2.07 -5.22 12.01
CA LEU A 335 -2.18 -6.67 12.23
C LEU A 335 -1.33 -7.13 13.43
N ILE A 336 -0.08 -6.66 13.53
CA ILE A 336 0.81 -6.97 14.66
C ILE A 336 0.21 -6.49 15.97
N ASP A 337 -0.25 -5.23 16.03
CA ASP A 337 -0.84 -4.64 17.23
C ASP A 337 -2.12 -5.36 17.64
N PHE A 338 -2.97 -5.73 16.66
CA PHE A 338 -4.16 -6.53 16.92
C PHE A 338 -3.80 -7.88 17.54
N MET A 339 -2.81 -8.58 16.98
CA MET A 339 -2.37 -9.88 17.48
C MET A 339 -1.80 -9.80 18.92
N GLU A 340 -1.11 -8.72 19.27
CA GLU A 340 -0.56 -8.54 20.62
C GLU A 340 -1.63 -8.25 21.66
N ASN A 341 -2.62 -7.44 21.29
CA ASN A 341 -3.78 -7.21 22.13
C ASN A 341 -4.60 -8.50 22.37
N GLN A 342 -4.58 -9.45 21.43
CA GLN A 342 -5.23 -10.77 21.57
C GLN A 342 -4.42 -11.77 22.39
N LYS A 343 -3.08 -11.67 22.45
CA LYS A 343 -2.23 -12.58 23.26
C LYS A 343 -2.56 -12.53 24.76
N HIS A 344 -3.08 -11.41 25.26
CA HIS A 344 -3.59 -11.28 26.63
C HIS A 344 -4.91 -12.05 26.87
N LYS A 345 -5.57 -12.52 25.80
CA LYS A 345 -6.83 -13.27 25.80
C LYS A 345 -6.67 -14.68 25.16
N LYS A 346 -5.75 -15.51 25.68
CA LYS A 346 -5.70 -16.99 25.50
C LYS A 346 -6.03 -17.58 24.09
N ALA A 347 -5.67 -16.95 22.97
CA ALA A 347 -5.90 -17.51 21.63
C ALA A 347 -4.59 -17.75 20.86
N LYS A 348 -3.82 -18.78 21.25
CA LYS A 348 -2.60 -19.19 20.53
C LYS A 348 -2.90 -19.79 19.13
N TYR A 349 -4.16 -20.17 18.87
CA TYR A 349 -4.61 -20.88 17.67
C TYR A 349 -5.32 -20.01 16.61
N GLU A 350 -5.56 -18.71 16.87
CA GLU A 350 -6.26 -17.82 15.92
C GLU A 350 -5.35 -17.20 14.85
N ILE A 351 -4.03 -17.26 15.05
CA ILE A 351 -3.05 -16.58 14.19
C ILE A 351 -2.95 -17.26 12.80
N ASP A 352 -3.28 -18.54 12.69
CA ASP A 352 -3.04 -19.35 11.49
C ASP A 352 -4.03 -19.08 10.34
N ASN A 353 -5.05 -18.22 10.56
CA ASN A 353 -6.12 -17.96 9.57
C ASN A 353 -6.22 -16.49 9.13
N ILE A 354 -5.15 -15.71 9.24
CA ILE A 354 -5.13 -14.32 8.75
C ILE A 354 -4.50 -14.25 7.36
N GLN A 355 -5.21 -13.64 6.42
CA GLN A 355 -4.77 -13.44 5.04
C GLN A 355 -4.72 -11.95 4.72
N VAL A 356 -3.58 -11.47 4.25
CA VAL A 356 -3.51 -10.12 3.68
C VAL A 356 -3.74 -10.23 2.18
N ILE A 357 -4.89 -9.74 1.75
CA ILE A 357 -5.29 -9.64 0.36
C ILE A 357 -4.76 -8.33 -0.20
N LYS A 358 -3.99 -8.43 -1.28
CA LYS A 358 -3.58 -7.26 -2.06
C LYS A 358 -4.36 -7.23 -3.36
N PHE A 359 -5.03 -6.11 -3.60
CA PHE A 359 -5.64 -5.77 -4.88
C PHE A 359 -4.65 -4.90 -5.69
N SER A 360 -4.51 -5.16 -6.99
CA SER A 360 -3.76 -4.30 -7.90
C SER A 360 -4.34 -4.33 -9.31
N ASN A 361 -4.63 -3.15 -9.87
CA ASN A 361 -5.14 -2.96 -11.23
C ASN A 361 -4.10 -2.38 -12.21
N THR A 362 -2.83 -2.36 -11.81
CA THR A 362 -1.74 -1.72 -12.59
C THR A 362 -1.44 -2.46 -13.90
N ASP A 363 -1.59 -3.79 -13.91
CA ASP A 363 -1.26 -4.65 -15.05
C ASP A 363 -2.50 -5.12 -15.83
N ASN A 364 -3.60 -4.37 -15.76
CA ASN A 364 -4.90 -4.72 -16.35
C ASN A 364 -4.90 -4.88 -17.88
N LYS A 365 -3.78 -4.56 -18.53
CA LYS A 365 -3.54 -4.72 -19.97
C LYS A 365 -2.94 -6.09 -20.35
N THR A 366 -2.68 -6.96 -19.37
CA THR A 366 -2.11 -8.29 -19.62
C THR A 366 -3.21 -9.36 -19.67
N ASP A 367 -3.07 -10.34 -20.59
CA ASP A 367 -4.05 -11.42 -20.76
C ASP A 367 -4.21 -12.30 -19.50
N ASN A 368 -3.18 -12.32 -18.63
CA ASN A 368 -3.14 -13.07 -17.37
C ASN A 368 -3.35 -12.20 -16.13
N PHE A 369 -3.99 -11.04 -16.27
CA PHE A 369 -4.23 -10.12 -15.16
C PHE A 369 -4.99 -10.79 -13.99
N ARG A 370 -4.31 -10.90 -12.84
CA ARG A 370 -4.85 -11.41 -11.57
C ARG A 370 -4.85 -10.28 -10.53
N PRO A 371 -5.99 -9.60 -10.32
CA PRO A 371 -6.05 -8.42 -9.48
C PRO A 371 -5.77 -8.71 -8.01
N TYR A 372 -6.12 -9.91 -7.54
CA TYR A 372 -6.01 -10.28 -6.13
C TYR A 372 -4.86 -11.25 -5.90
N THR A 373 -4.00 -10.93 -4.95
CA THR A 373 -2.97 -11.82 -4.41
C THR A 373 -3.20 -12.04 -2.93
N TYR A 374 -3.05 -13.28 -2.50
CA TYR A 374 -3.33 -13.70 -1.13
C TYR A 374 -2.01 -14.03 -0.45
N ASN A 375 -1.65 -13.23 0.55
CA ASN A 375 -0.48 -13.46 1.37
C ASN A 375 -0.90 -14.00 2.72
N VAL A 376 -0.63 -15.29 2.96
CA VAL A 376 -0.72 -15.89 4.29
C VAL A 376 0.54 -15.50 5.06
N LEU A 377 0.38 -14.74 6.13
CA LEU A 377 1.50 -14.29 6.95
C LEU A 377 1.68 -15.22 8.14
N SER A 378 2.78 -15.99 8.10
CA SER A 378 3.22 -16.73 9.27
C SER A 378 3.62 -15.75 10.39
N LYS A 379 3.35 -16.15 11.64
CA LYS A 379 3.75 -15.43 12.85
C LYS A 379 5.21 -14.96 12.81
N ASP A 380 6.11 -15.78 12.28
CA ASP A 380 7.54 -15.48 12.23
C ASP A 380 7.88 -14.31 11.30
N LYS A 381 7.15 -14.16 10.18
CA LYS A 381 7.34 -13.03 9.26
C LYS A 381 6.87 -11.73 9.92
N LEU A 382 5.75 -11.79 10.63
CA LEU A 382 5.22 -10.64 11.38
C LEU A 382 6.18 -10.23 12.50
N GLU A 383 6.80 -11.19 13.18
CA GLU A 383 7.83 -10.92 14.20
C GLU A 383 9.08 -10.24 13.60
N VAL A 384 9.52 -10.67 12.41
CA VAL A 384 10.60 -9.99 11.66
C VAL A 384 10.18 -8.56 11.31
N ILE A 385 8.97 -8.35 10.79
CA ILE A 385 8.46 -7.02 10.45
C ILE A 385 8.42 -6.12 11.69
N LYS A 386 7.90 -6.63 12.80
CA LYS A 386 7.83 -5.92 14.09
C LYS A 386 9.21 -5.45 14.53
N ARG A 387 10.17 -6.36 14.60
CA ARG A 387 11.53 -6.07 15.09
C ARG A 387 12.24 -5.02 14.23
N HIS A 388 11.95 -4.99 12.95
CA HIS A 388 12.57 -4.09 11.98
C HIS A 388 11.66 -2.94 11.53
N GLN A 389 10.58 -2.64 12.26
CA GLN A 389 9.60 -1.61 11.92
C GLN A 389 10.25 -0.25 11.61
N LYS A 390 11.15 0.22 12.48
CA LYS A 390 11.88 1.49 12.28
C LYS A 390 12.72 1.47 11.00
N SER A 391 13.38 0.35 10.72
CA SER A 391 14.22 0.18 9.53
C SER A 391 13.39 0.08 8.26
N LEU A 392 12.27 -0.65 8.29
CA LEU A 392 11.31 -0.73 7.20
C LEU A 392 10.71 0.63 6.88
N ASN A 393 10.34 1.41 7.90
CA ASN A 393 9.87 2.79 7.72
C ASN A 393 10.90 3.67 7.03
N ASN A 394 12.19 3.53 7.36
CA ASN A 394 13.27 4.26 6.69
C ASN A 394 13.50 3.83 5.23
N MET A 395 13.03 2.64 4.84
CA MET A 395 13.07 2.13 3.46
C MET A 395 11.89 2.62 2.61
N ILE A 396 10.81 3.11 3.22
CA ILE A 396 9.68 3.72 2.51
C ILE A 396 10.19 4.91 1.69
N ASN A 397 9.68 5.06 0.48
CA ASN A 397 10.08 6.08 -0.51
C ASN A 397 11.56 6.03 -0.97
N ARG A 398 12.36 5.07 -0.53
CA ARG A 398 13.74 4.93 -1.00
C ARG A 398 13.79 4.19 -2.34
N VAL A 399 14.39 4.85 -3.32
CA VAL A 399 14.62 4.31 -4.67
C VAL A 399 16.11 4.35 -5.01
N VAL A 400 16.55 3.35 -5.77
CA VAL A 400 17.92 3.27 -6.32
C VAL A 400 17.82 3.19 -7.83
N LYS A 401 18.50 4.11 -8.51
CA LYS A 401 18.62 4.09 -9.98
C LYS A 401 19.57 2.98 -10.39
N MET A 402 19.13 2.14 -11.32
CA MET A 402 19.88 1.01 -11.87
C MET A 402 20.65 1.42 -13.13
N GLY A 403 21.61 0.58 -13.52
CA GLY A 403 22.49 0.85 -14.67
C GLY A 403 21.74 0.91 -16.01
N ASP A 404 20.59 0.26 -16.11
CA ASP A 404 19.67 0.30 -17.26
C ASP A 404 18.74 1.52 -17.27
N GLY A 405 18.86 2.41 -16.27
CA GLY A 405 18.01 3.58 -16.10
C GLY A 405 16.70 3.32 -15.35
N SER A 406 16.39 2.07 -14.98
CA SER A 406 15.23 1.74 -14.15
C SER A 406 15.41 2.16 -12.70
N TYR A 407 14.33 2.20 -11.92
CA TYR A 407 14.36 2.52 -10.49
C TYR A 407 13.88 1.33 -9.66
N LEU A 408 14.71 0.88 -8.72
CA LEU A 408 14.35 -0.15 -7.75
C LEU A 408 13.83 0.48 -6.46
N ARG A 409 12.62 0.11 -6.06
CA ARG A 409 12.00 0.50 -4.78
C ARG A 409 12.46 -0.46 -3.68
N ILE A 410 13.18 0.05 -2.68
CA ILE A 410 13.85 -0.79 -1.68
C ILE A 410 12.84 -1.55 -0.81
N TYR A 411 11.89 -0.84 -0.20
CA TYR A 411 10.87 -1.44 0.67
C TYR A 411 10.15 -2.61 -0.03
N GLN A 412 9.64 -2.36 -1.25
CA GLN A 412 8.92 -3.36 -2.03
C GLN A 412 9.77 -4.63 -2.28
N ASN A 413 11.04 -4.47 -2.67
CA ASN A 413 11.94 -5.59 -2.94
C ASN A 413 12.30 -6.41 -1.69
N VAL A 414 12.41 -5.74 -0.53
CA VAL A 414 12.64 -6.41 0.76
C VAL A 414 11.41 -7.24 1.15
N MET A 415 10.22 -6.65 1.07
CA MET A 415 8.97 -7.29 1.44
C MET A 415 8.61 -8.46 0.49
N GLU A 416 8.78 -8.29 -0.83
CA GLU A 416 8.55 -9.37 -1.81
C GLU A 416 9.40 -10.61 -1.52
N ARG A 417 10.68 -10.42 -1.17
CA ARG A 417 11.59 -11.51 -0.76
C ARG A 417 11.15 -12.15 0.55
N LEU A 418 10.74 -11.35 1.54
CA LEU A 418 10.21 -11.84 2.81
C LEU A 418 8.95 -12.72 2.59
N TYR A 419 8.02 -12.29 1.73
CA TYR A 419 6.83 -13.09 1.43
C TYR A 419 7.17 -14.37 0.69
N SER A 420 8.10 -14.29 -0.27
CA SER A 420 8.53 -15.41 -1.11
C SER A 420 9.48 -16.38 -0.42
N ASN A 421 9.72 -16.23 0.89
CA ASN A 421 10.70 -17.01 1.67
C ASN A 421 12.12 -16.97 1.08
N LYS A 422 12.53 -15.82 0.52
CA LYS A 422 13.86 -15.61 -0.04
C LYS A 422 14.69 -14.73 0.89
N ASN A 423 15.95 -15.08 1.08
CA ASN A 423 16.91 -14.21 1.75
C ASN A 423 17.18 -12.94 0.89
N GLN A 424 17.84 -11.96 1.50
CA GLN A 424 18.09 -10.64 0.93
C GLN A 424 19.50 -10.48 0.36
N PHE A 425 20.33 -11.54 0.34
CA PHE A 425 21.75 -11.40 -0.01
C PHE A 425 21.97 -10.91 -1.44
N ASP A 426 21.11 -11.33 -2.38
CA ASP A 426 21.13 -10.85 -3.75
C ASP A 426 20.86 -9.33 -3.84
N LEU A 427 19.86 -8.85 -3.10
CA LEU A 427 19.51 -7.44 -2.99
C LEU A 427 20.60 -6.63 -2.30
N ILE A 428 21.13 -7.12 -1.17
CA ILE A 428 22.24 -6.49 -0.44
C ILE A 428 23.45 -6.34 -1.37
N GLY A 429 23.84 -7.42 -2.05
CA GLY A 429 24.96 -7.41 -2.98
C GLY A 429 24.77 -6.50 -4.18
N LEU A 430 23.55 -6.41 -4.73
CA LEU A 430 23.19 -5.46 -5.77
C LEU A 430 23.33 -4.02 -5.27
N LEU A 431 22.68 -3.69 -4.15
CA LEU A 431 22.66 -2.34 -3.62
C LEU A 431 24.03 -1.87 -3.14
N CYS A 432 24.87 -2.75 -2.58
CA CYS A 432 26.26 -2.44 -2.25
C CYS A 432 27.02 -1.98 -3.49
N ARG A 433 26.91 -2.71 -4.62
CA ARG A 433 27.61 -2.35 -5.87
C ARG A 433 27.08 -1.06 -6.48
N THR A 434 25.77 -0.92 -6.58
CA THR A 434 25.15 0.26 -7.21
C THR A 434 25.42 1.55 -6.42
N ASN A 435 25.63 1.44 -5.10
CA ASN A 435 25.94 2.57 -4.23
C ASN A 435 27.45 2.77 -3.96
N LEU A 436 28.34 2.05 -4.67
CA LEU A 436 29.77 2.31 -4.59
C LEU A 436 30.08 3.70 -5.17
N PRO A 437 30.84 4.54 -4.44
CA PRO A 437 31.27 5.83 -4.97
C PRO A 437 32.43 5.66 -5.95
N SER A 438 32.63 6.67 -6.80
CA SER A 438 33.74 6.68 -7.78
C SER A 438 35.11 6.74 -7.11
N LYS A 439 35.21 7.37 -5.93
CA LYS A 439 36.46 7.47 -5.17
C LYS A 439 36.55 6.36 -4.13
N ALA A 440 37.71 5.72 -4.05
CA ALA A 440 37.99 4.66 -3.09
C ALA A 440 37.98 5.12 -1.61
N GLU A 441 37.90 6.41 -1.33
CA GLU A 441 37.93 6.93 0.05
C GLU A 441 36.53 7.28 0.57
N GLU A 442 35.57 7.44 -0.35
CA GLU A 442 34.20 7.82 -0.02
C GLU A 442 33.39 6.63 0.51
N PRO A 443 32.40 6.86 1.38
CA PRO A 443 31.54 5.81 1.88
C PRO A 443 30.60 5.25 0.80
N ILE A 444 30.19 3.99 0.95
CA ILE A 444 29.03 3.46 0.23
C ILE A 444 27.81 4.34 0.57
N ARG A 445 27.10 4.81 -0.46
CA ARG A 445 25.87 5.59 -0.25
C ARG A 445 24.81 4.75 0.45
N SER A 446 24.05 5.36 1.34
CA SER A 446 23.00 4.68 2.11
C SER A 446 23.52 3.50 2.95
N ASN A 447 24.78 3.56 3.43
CA ASN A 447 25.41 2.50 4.22
C ASN A 447 24.53 2.01 5.39
N ARG A 448 23.96 2.93 6.18
CA ARG A 448 23.09 2.59 7.31
C ARG A 448 21.85 1.80 6.87
N LEU A 449 21.26 2.15 5.74
CA LEU A 449 20.10 1.46 5.16
C LEU A 449 20.47 0.03 4.74
N LEU A 450 21.63 -0.16 4.13
CA LEU A 450 22.14 -1.48 3.76
C LEU A 450 22.36 -2.36 4.99
N LEU A 451 22.93 -1.80 6.05
CA LEU A 451 23.14 -2.50 7.30
C LEU A 451 21.81 -2.89 7.95
N ASP A 452 20.80 -2.04 7.87
CA ASP A 452 19.45 -2.37 8.33
C ASP A 452 18.85 -3.56 7.55
N ILE A 453 19.09 -3.67 6.24
CA ILE A 453 18.69 -4.85 5.44
C ILE A 453 19.47 -6.10 5.89
N VAL A 454 20.76 -5.98 6.22
CA VAL A 454 21.56 -7.10 6.77
C VAL A 454 20.95 -7.60 8.09
N TYR A 455 20.61 -6.70 9.01
CA TYR A 455 19.98 -7.08 10.29
C TYR A 455 18.60 -7.73 10.11
N LEU A 456 17.80 -7.20 9.18
CA LEU A 456 16.50 -7.79 8.82
C LEU A 456 16.68 -9.21 8.27
N ASN A 457 17.58 -9.39 7.30
CA ASN A 457 17.87 -10.68 6.70
C ASN A 457 18.37 -11.69 7.74
N ASN A 458 19.24 -11.27 8.65
CA ASN A 458 19.75 -12.11 9.73
C ASN A 458 18.65 -12.57 10.71
N SER A 459 17.65 -11.71 10.96
CA SER A 459 16.48 -12.10 11.76
C SER A 459 15.59 -13.10 11.02
N PHE A 460 15.39 -12.87 9.72
CA PHE A 460 14.61 -13.76 8.85
C PHE A 460 15.25 -15.16 8.70
N ILE A 461 16.56 -15.24 8.50
CA ILE A 461 17.25 -16.54 8.46
C ILE A 461 17.16 -17.24 9.82
N GLY A 462 17.25 -16.48 10.91
CA GLY A 462 17.08 -16.99 12.27
C GLY A 462 15.75 -17.72 12.46
N THR A 463 14.64 -17.14 11.96
CA THR A 463 13.32 -17.79 12.08
C THR A 463 13.20 -19.05 11.22
N ILE A 464 13.82 -19.10 10.04
CA ILE A 464 13.84 -20.32 9.21
C ILE A 464 14.55 -21.46 9.94
N ILE A 465 15.72 -21.18 10.51
CA ILE A 465 16.54 -22.20 11.18
C ILE A 465 15.89 -22.66 12.48
N GLN A 466 15.26 -21.75 13.23
CA GLN A 466 14.47 -22.10 14.40
C GLN A 466 13.37 -23.09 14.03
N ASN A 467 12.59 -22.79 13.00
CA ASN A 467 11.53 -23.67 12.53
C ASN A 467 12.02 -25.05 12.05
N GLN A 468 13.26 -25.14 11.56
CA GLN A 468 13.89 -26.41 11.21
C GLN A 468 14.26 -27.21 12.46
N LYS A 469 14.93 -26.57 13.44
CA LYS A 469 15.32 -27.21 14.70
C LYS A 469 14.13 -27.68 15.53
N GLU A 470 13.10 -26.85 15.66
CA GLU A 470 11.87 -27.20 16.40
C GLU A 470 11.22 -28.47 15.83
N LYS A 471 11.32 -28.70 14.51
CA LYS A 471 10.81 -29.92 13.87
C LYS A 471 11.70 -31.14 14.11
N GLU A 472 13.00 -30.95 14.32
CA GLU A 472 13.99 -32.02 14.47
C GLU A 472 14.11 -32.51 15.92
N ASP A 473 14.14 -31.61 16.90
CA ASP A 473 14.43 -31.97 18.30
C ASP A 473 13.33 -31.56 19.31
N GLY A 474 12.28 -30.87 18.85
CA GLY A 474 11.18 -30.40 19.70
C GLY A 474 11.59 -29.32 20.72
N SER A 475 12.81 -28.80 20.65
CA SER A 475 13.31 -27.77 21.56
C SER A 475 12.89 -26.38 21.10
N MET A 476 12.23 -25.66 22.00
CA MET A 476 11.85 -24.26 21.79
C MET A 476 13.05 -23.40 22.17
N SER A 477 13.77 -22.83 21.18
CA SER A 477 14.89 -21.93 21.45
C SER A 477 14.52 -20.48 21.12
N ASP A 478 14.82 -19.54 22.02
CA ASP A 478 14.63 -18.09 21.83
C ASP A 478 15.68 -17.49 20.86
N TYR A 479 16.00 -18.16 19.75
CA TYR A 479 17.04 -17.73 18.83
C TYR A 479 16.49 -16.76 17.77
N TYR A 480 16.30 -15.52 18.19
CA TYR A 480 15.70 -14.47 17.36
C TYR A 480 16.62 -13.89 16.26
N SER A 481 17.86 -14.36 16.15
CA SER A 481 18.84 -13.87 15.17
C SER A 481 19.79 -14.99 14.78
N TYR A 482 20.02 -15.20 13.48
CA TYR A 482 20.93 -16.25 13.01
C TYR A 482 22.35 -16.07 13.57
N VAL A 483 22.88 -14.86 13.42
CA VAL A 483 24.11 -14.38 14.03
C VAL A 483 23.77 -13.32 15.08
N ARG A 484 24.45 -13.36 16.24
CA ARG A 484 24.28 -12.36 17.30
C ARG A 484 24.53 -10.96 16.75
N ARG A 485 23.69 -10.00 17.14
CA ARG A 485 23.74 -8.62 16.64
C ARG A 485 25.07 -7.95 16.94
N GLU A 486 25.64 -8.26 18.11
CA GLU A 486 26.93 -7.77 18.60
C GLU A 486 28.06 -8.27 17.70
N THR A 487 27.98 -9.51 17.21
CA THR A 487 28.96 -10.07 16.27
C THR A 487 28.90 -9.35 14.92
N ILE A 488 27.71 -9.05 14.42
CA ILE A 488 27.55 -8.27 13.18
C ILE A 488 28.13 -6.86 13.36
N ALA A 489 27.83 -6.20 14.47
CA ALA A 489 28.35 -4.87 14.79
C ALA A 489 29.89 -4.88 14.99
N TYR A 490 30.42 -5.93 15.60
CA TYR A 490 31.86 -6.16 15.71
C TYR A 490 32.52 -6.29 14.35
N MET A 491 31.95 -7.08 13.43
CA MET A 491 32.46 -7.22 12.07
C MET A 491 32.42 -5.92 11.28
N GLU A 492 31.34 -5.15 11.42
CA GLU A 492 31.26 -3.80 10.86
C GLU A 492 32.38 -2.91 11.42
N ASN A 493 32.61 -2.91 12.73
CA ASN A 493 33.67 -2.12 13.35
C ASN A 493 35.08 -2.60 12.91
N ALA A 494 35.29 -3.90 12.73
CA ALA A 494 36.54 -4.44 12.19
C ALA A 494 36.83 -3.91 10.78
N GLY A 495 35.79 -3.82 9.93
CA GLY A 495 35.89 -3.16 8.63
C GLY A 495 36.31 -1.69 8.74
N ARG A 496 35.72 -0.94 9.69
CA ARG A 496 36.10 0.46 9.96
C ARG A 496 37.55 0.61 10.39
N LYS A 497 37.99 -0.22 11.34
CA LYS A 497 39.38 -0.25 11.83
C LYS A 497 40.36 -0.52 10.68
N LEU A 498 40.04 -1.47 9.81
CA LEU A 498 40.86 -1.75 8.63
C LEU A 498 40.94 -0.52 7.71
N ALA A 499 39.80 0.08 7.36
CA ALA A 499 39.76 1.27 6.51
C ALA A 499 40.59 2.43 7.08
N TYR A 500 40.49 2.66 8.39
CA TYR A 500 41.26 3.68 9.10
C TYR A 500 42.77 3.45 8.98
N ASN A 501 43.24 2.22 9.16
CA ASN A 501 44.66 1.89 9.02
C ASN A 501 45.19 2.11 7.60
N TYR A 502 44.38 1.83 6.56
CA TYR A 502 44.72 2.18 5.18
C TYR A 502 44.81 3.70 4.98
N LYS A 503 43.94 4.47 5.62
CA LYS A 503 43.96 5.94 5.58
C LYS A 503 45.22 6.50 6.22
N VAL A 504 45.56 6.04 7.43
CA VAL A 504 46.79 6.46 8.14
C VAL A 504 48.06 6.11 7.35
N ARG A 505 48.03 5.05 6.54
CA ARG A 505 49.12 4.63 5.66
C ARG A 505 49.13 5.32 4.28
N ASN A 506 48.28 6.32 4.03
CA ASN A 506 48.11 6.95 2.71
C ASN A 506 47.83 5.93 1.58
N ALA A 507 47.13 4.84 1.89
CA ALA A 507 46.84 3.73 0.99
C ALA A 507 45.33 3.55 0.73
N SER A 508 44.51 4.57 1.00
CA SER A 508 43.05 4.54 0.83
C SER A 508 42.61 4.19 -0.60
N ASN A 509 43.43 4.52 -1.61
CA ASN A 509 43.21 4.14 -3.00
C ASN A 509 43.08 2.62 -3.22
N LYS A 510 43.70 1.79 -2.37
CA LYS A 510 43.62 0.32 -2.44
C LYS A 510 42.27 -0.24 -1.97
N LEU A 511 41.51 0.52 -1.17
CA LEU A 511 40.24 0.06 -0.58
C LEU A 511 39.19 -0.27 -1.65
N GLY A 512 39.21 0.43 -2.79
CA GLY A 512 38.28 0.16 -3.90
C GLY A 512 38.45 -1.25 -4.46
N GLY A 513 39.69 -1.64 -4.77
CA GLY A 513 40.01 -2.98 -5.28
C GLY A 513 39.73 -4.09 -4.27
N ILE A 514 40.03 -3.86 -2.99
CA ILE A 514 39.72 -4.80 -1.90
C ILE A 514 38.20 -5.01 -1.81
N THR A 515 37.43 -3.91 -1.79
CA THR A 515 35.97 -3.96 -1.71
C THR A 515 35.36 -4.73 -2.87
N TYR A 516 35.85 -4.51 -4.09
CA TYR A 516 35.35 -5.22 -5.28
C TYR A 516 35.61 -6.72 -5.22
N ARG A 517 36.82 -7.14 -4.79
CA ARG A 517 37.14 -8.57 -4.61
C ARG A 517 36.27 -9.22 -3.53
N LEU A 518 36.08 -8.56 -2.38
CA LEU A 518 35.22 -9.05 -1.30
C LEU A 518 33.75 -9.17 -1.77
N LEU A 519 33.19 -8.16 -2.43
CA LEU A 519 31.82 -8.20 -2.95
C LEU A 519 31.61 -9.29 -4.01
N ASN A 520 32.63 -9.55 -4.84
CA ASN A 520 32.58 -10.63 -5.82
C ASN A 520 32.62 -12.00 -5.15
N ALA A 521 33.51 -12.21 -4.18
CA ALA A 521 33.56 -13.42 -3.40
C ALA A 521 32.23 -13.69 -2.68
N LEU A 522 31.60 -12.66 -2.09
CA LEU A 522 30.27 -12.79 -1.45
C LEU A 522 29.14 -13.13 -2.44
N LYS A 523 29.20 -12.63 -3.67
CA LYS A 523 28.21 -12.96 -4.72
C LYS A 523 28.36 -14.40 -5.21
N THR A 524 29.59 -14.88 -5.38
CA THR A 524 29.86 -16.25 -5.80
C THR A 524 29.91 -17.23 -4.62
N LYS A 525 29.67 -16.76 -3.40
CA LYS A 525 29.78 -17.51 -2.14
C LYS A 525 31.13 -18.24 -2.00
N ASP A 526 32.20 -17.61 -2.49
CA ASP A 526 33.54 -18.19 -2.52
C ASP A 526 34.30 -17.81 -1.25
N THR A 527 34.19 -18.66 -0.23
CA THR A 527 34.85 -18.50 1.08
C THR A 527 36.37 -18.36 0.93
N GLY A 528 36.99 -19.15 0.05
CA GLY A 528 38.44 -19.13 -0.17
C GLY A 528 38.92 -17.77 -0.67
N LYS A 529 38.30 -17.26 -1.74
CA LYS A 529 38.63 -15.93 -2.28
C LYS A 529 38.33 -14.80 -1.30
N PHE A 530 37.26 -14.94 -0.52
CA PHE A 530 36.93 -13.95 0.51
C PHE A 530 38.04 -13.89 1.56
N MET A 531 38.42 -15.04 2.12
CA MET A 531 39.42 -15.13 3.19
C MET A 531 40.81 -14.72 2.72
N ASP A 532 41.22 -15.10 1.52
CA ASP A 532 42.48 -14.66 0.93
C ASP A 532 42.53 -13.12 0.83
N THR A 533 41.48 -12.51 0.28
CA THR A 533 41.40 -11.03 0.19
C THR A 533 41.37 -10.38 1.57
N PHE A 534 40.60 -10.96 2.50
CA PHE A 534 40.42 -10.46 3.85
C PHE A 534 41.73 -10.50 4.65
N ILE A 535 42.41 -11.64 4.71
CA ILE A 535 43.67 -11.83 5.44
C ILE A 535 44.77 -10.95 4.83
N ASN A 536 44.94 -10.97 3.51
CA ASN A 536 45.96 -10.16 2.84
C ASN A 536 45.77 -8.65 3.10
N ALA A 537 44.52 -8.18 3.15
CA ALA A 537 44.23 -6.79 3.49
C ALA A 537 44.59 -6.46 4.95
N HIS A 538 44.30 -7.36 5.90
CA HIS A 538 44.68 -7.19 7.30
C HIS A 538 46.20 -7.19 7.48
N LEU A 539 46.92 -8.14 6.87
CA LEU A 539 48.37 -8.23 6.93
C LEU A 539 49.06 -6.99 6.37
N TYR A 540 48.56 -6.45 5.25
CA TYR A 540 49.09 -5.21 4.68
C TYR A 540 48.91 -4.00 5.61
N ALA A 541 47.79 -3.94 6.34
CA ALA A 541 47.44 -2.81 7.20
C ALA A 541 47.94 -2.93 8.65
N ALA A 542 48.34 -4.13 9.07
CA ALA A 542 48.78 -4.43 10.44
C ALA A 542 50.02 -3.59 10.82
N ARG A 543 49.87 -2.74 11.83
CA ARG A 543 50.98 -2.27 12.68
C ARG A 543 51.10 -3.25 13.85
N GLU A 544 52.29 -3.43 14.40
CA GLU A 544 52.52 -4.33 15.54
C GLU A 544 51.46 -4.09 16.64
N GLY A 545 50.66 -5.12 16.94
CA GLY A 545 49.72 -5.15 18.06
C GLY A 545 48.32 -4.54 17.86
N GLU A 546 48.02 -3.82 16.77
CA GLU A 546 46.79 -2.98 16.72
C GLU A 546 45.61 -3.56 15.91
N LEU A 547 45.84 -4.52 15.00
CA LEU A 547 44.81 -5.02 14.09
C LEU A 547 44.66 -6.54 14.19
N ILE A 548 43.72 -6.98 15.03
CA ILE A 548 43.40 -8.39 15.25
C ILE A 548 42.45 -8.86 14.14
N ILE A 549 42.76 -10.01 13.52
CA ILE A 549 41.85 -10.69 12.61
C ILE A 549 40.64 -11.19 13.43
N PRO A 550 39.41 -10.75 13.11
CA PRO A 550 38.18 -11.20 13.77
C PRO A 550 38.09 -12.74 13.87
N PRO A 551 38.14 -13.33 15.07
CA PRO A 551 38.03 -14.78 15.22
C PRO A 551 36.66 -15.30 14.78
N GLN A 552 35.61 -14.48 14.84
CA GLN A 552 34.25 -14.85 14.43
C GLN A 552 34.14 -15.15 12.91
N MET A 553 35.16 -14.79 12.11
CA MET A 553 35.22 -15.21 10.70
C MET A 553 35.64 -16.67 10.52
N THR A 554 36.17 -17.36 11.53
CA THR A 554 36.44 -18.80 11.43
C THR A 554 35.15 -19.61 11.36
N GLU A 555 34.10 -19.17 12.05
CA GLU A 555 32.77 -19.80 11.98
C GLU A 555 32.09 -19.59 10.62
N ALA A 556 32.45 -18.54 9.90
CA ALA A 556 31.97 -18.28 8.54
C ALA A 556 32.61 -19.22 7.49
N LEU A 557 33.67 -19.97 7.85
CA LEU A 557 34.32 -20.89 6.92
C LEU A 557 33.45 -22.11 6.57
N THR A 558 32.57 -22.50 7.48
CA THR A 558 31.73 -23.70 7.37
C THR A 558 30.28 -23.39 6.99
N ASP A 559 29.94 -22.11 6.79
CA ASP A 559 28.56 -21.64 6.72
C ASP A 559 28.44 -20.42 5.79
N GLU A 560 27.94 -20.66 4.59
CA GLU A 560 27.84 -19.64 3.54
C GLU A 560 26.97 -18.45 3.94
N ASP A 561 25.86 -18.68 4.64
CA ASP A 561 24.93 -17.61 5.01
C ASP A 561 25.50 -16.77 6.16
N LYS A 562 26.28 -17.36 7.07
CA LYS A 562 27.07 -16.61 8.06
C LYS A 562 28.16 -15.80 7.37
N LEU A 563 28.88 -16.37 6.41
CA LEU A 563 29.86 -15.64 5.60
C LEU A 563 29.23 -14.44 4.92
N GLN A 564 28.07 -14.63 4.29
CA GLN A 564 27.37 -13.52 3.64
C GLN A 564 26.96 -12.44 4.65
N THR A 565 26.38 -12.83 5.80
CA THR A 565 25.95 -11.88 6.85
C THR A 565 27.12 -11.07 7.41
N LEU A 566 28.19 -11.76 7.85
CA LEU A 566 29.36 -11.12 8.44
C LEU A 566 30.21 -10.37 7.40
N GLY A 567 30.34 -10.95 6.21
CA GLY A 567 31.11 -10.37 5.11
C GLY A 567 30.49 -9.09 4.57
N TYR A 568 29.16 -9.02 4.40
CA TYR A 568 28.49 -7.77 4.04
C TYR A 568 28.61 -6.72 5.14
N ALA A 569 28.44 -7.10 6.42
CA ALA A 569 28.65 -6.17 7.54
C ALA A 569 30.08 -5.60 7.55
N PHE A 570 31.08 -6.45 7.33
CA PHE A 570 32.47 -6.04 7.23
C PHE A 570 32.72 -5.08 6.07
N VAL A 571 32.22 -5.39 4.86
CA VAL A 571 32.36 -4.51 3.69
C VAL A 571 31.69 -3.15 3.91
N LEU A 572 30.51 -3.12 4.55
CA LEU A 572 29.84 -1.88 4.92
C LEU A 572 30.66 -1.07 5.93
N GLY A 573 31.28 -1.73 6.91
CA GLY A 573 32.25 -1.11 7.83
C GLY A 573 33.45 -0.50 7.09
N LEU A 574 34.08 -1.29 6.23
CA LEU A 574 35.23 -0.91 5.39
C LEU A 574 34.93 0.32 4.53
N ARG A 575 33.68 0.51 4.15
CA ARG A 575 33.19 1.60 3.31
C ARG A 575 32.21 2.52 4.03
N SER A 576 32.35 2.69 5.34
CA SER A 576 31.47 3.58 6.10
C SER A 576 31.90 5.04 6.09
N GLY A 577 33.18 5.33 5.79
CA GLY A 577 33.74 6.69 5.84
C GLY A 577 33.84 7.27 7.25
N LEU A 578 33.42 6.52 8.27
CA LEU A 578 33.45 6.91 9.67
C LEU A 578 34.70 6.37 10.36
N SER A 579 35.22 7.13 11.31
CA SER A 579 36.24 6.64 12.23
C SER A 579 35.70 5.46 13.06
N PRO A 580 36.56 4.53 13.52
CA PRO A 580 36.15 3.47 14.43
C PRO A 580 35.48 4.07 15.67
N LYS A 581 34.42 3.42 16.17
CA LYS A 581 33.91 3.76 17.52
C LYS A 581 35.00 3.37 18.51
N GLY A 582 35.55 4.35 19.23
CA GLY A 582 36.61 4.10 20.19
C GLY A 582 36.11 3.23 21.34
N ASP A 583 36.98 2.36 21.85
CA ASP A 583 36.86 1.81 23.20
C ASP A 583 37.25 2.92 24.20
N LYS A 584 36.42 3.97 24.32
CA LYS A 584 36.66 5.03 25.32
C LYS A 584 35.80 4.77 26.54
N LYS A 585 36.46 4.61 27.70
CA LYS A 585 35.90 4.94 29.01
C LYS A 585 35.32 6.36 28.92
N GLU A 586 34.17 6.54 29.53
CA GLU A 586 33.56 7.85 29.78
C GLU A 586 34.62 8.79 30.36
N GLU A 587 34.97 9.81 29.59
CA GLU A 587 35.47 11.05 30.14
C GLU A 587 34.38 12.08 29.83
N GLU A 588 33.75 12.52 30.91
CA GLU A 588 32.88 13.69 30.97
C GLU A 588 33.56 14.87 30.28
N GLU A 589 32.83 15.57 29.43
CA GLU A 589 33.10 16.99 29.24
C GLU A 589 31.76 17.74 29.16
N ASN A 590 31.50 18.43 30.27
CA ASN A 590 30.60 19.55 30.38
C ASN A 590 30.97 20.62 29.32
N GLU A 591 30.01 21.01 28.49
CA GLU A 591 29.52 22.39 28.33
C GLU A 591 28.34 22.43 27.35
#